data_AF-A0A1B9AQ32-F1
#
_entry.id   AF-A0A1B9AQ32-F1
#
_cell.length_a   1.000
_cell.length_b   1.000
_cell.length_c   1.000
_cell.angle_alpha   90.00
_cell.angle_beta   90.00
_cell.angle_gamma   90.00
#
_symmetry.space_group_name_H-M   'P 1'
#
loop_
_entity.id
_entity.type
_entity.pdbx_description
1 polymer ?
#
loop_
_entity_poly.entity_id
_entity_poly.type
_entity_poly.pdbx_seq_one_letter_code
_entity_poly.pdbx_strand_id
1 'polypeptide(L)' 'MKFAFYLFVLSIAMTLGLTISYLVVFLLFRLLPGTLSIMILALCWVVMLKMNPVWKELWDKWTKK' A
#
# COMPACT_ATOMS: atom_id res chain seq x y z
N MET A 1 15.41 -13.11 -10.73
CA MET A 1 14.17 -13.41 -9.98
C MET A 1 14.11 -12.78 -8.58
N LYS A 2 15.19 -12.84 -7.75
CA LYS A 2 15.18 -12.23 -6.40
C LYS A 2 14.90 -10.72 -6.38
N PHE A 3 15.44 -9.96 -7.34
CA PHE A 3 15.25 -8.51 -7.42
C PHE A 3 13.78 -8.10 -7.60
N ALA A 4 13.05 -8.77 -8.49
CA ALA A 4 11.62 -8.49 -8.71
C ALA A 4 10.77 -8.79 -7.47
N PHE A 5 11.10 -9.85 -6.73
CA PHE A 5 10.46 -10.15 -5.45
C PHE A 5 10.66 -9.02 -4.43
N TYR A 6 11.88 -8.50 -4.30
CA TYR A 6 12.13 -7.36 -3.41
C TYR A 6 11.40 -6.09 -3.86
N LEU A 7 11.25 -5.85 -5.17
CA LEU A 7 10.44 -4.74 -5.67
C LEU A 7 8.96 -4.87 -5.29
N PHE A 8 8.41 -6.08 -5.36
CA PHE A 8 7.03 -6.35 -4.93
C PHE A 8 6.85 -6.17 -3.42
N VAL A 9 7.80 -6.62 -2.60
CA VAL A 9 7.77 -6.38 -1.15
C VAL A 9 7.91 -4.89 -0.83
N LEU A 10 8.82 -4.21 -1.52
CA LEU A 10 9.01 -2.77 -1.40
C LEU A 10 7.74 -2.01 -1.78
N SER A 11 7.03 -2.43 -2.85
CA SER A 11 5.78 -1.79 -3.26
C SER A 11 4.71 -1.91 -2.16
N ILE A 12 4.58 -3.09 -1.54
CA ILE A 12 3.66 -3.32 -0.41
C ILE A 12 4.01 -2.40 0.76
N ALA A 13 5.29 -2.34 1.13
CA ALA A 13 5.77 -1.50 2.22
C ALA A 13 5.55 -0.01 1.94
N MET A 14 5.79 0.44 0.71
CA MET A 14 5.53 1.82 0.26
C MET A 14 4.06 2.19 0.38
N THR A 15 3.15 1.35 -0.14
CA THR A 15 1.70 1.62 -0.09
C THR A 15 1.18 1.69 1.35
N LEU A 16 1.65 0.79 2.21
CA LEU A 16 1.33 0.81 3.64
C LEU A 16 1.90 2.06 4.33
N GLY A 17 3.18 2.36 4.09
CA GLY A 17 3.87 3.51 4.66
C GLY A 17 3.20 4.83 4.28
N LEU A 18 2.81 4.99 3.01
CA LEU A 18 2.04 6.13 2.54
C LEU A 18 0.71 6.25 3.31
N THR A 19 -0.05 5.17 3.40
CA THR A 19 -1.34 5.16 4.13
C THR A 19 -1.18 5.61 5.58
N ILE A 20 -0.18 5.07 6.30
CA ILE A 20 0.09 5.44 7.68
C ILE A 20 0.56 6.89 7.78
N SER A 21 1.44 7.33 6.88
CA SER A 21 1.94 8.70 6.87
C SER A 21 0.82 9.73 6.69
N TYR A 22 -0.18 9.43 5.84
CA TYR A 22 -1.34 10.29 5.66
C TYR A 22 -2.16 10.42 6.95
N LEU A 23 -2.36 9.32 7.66
CA LEU A 23 -3.02 9.30 8.98
C LEU A 23 -2.22 10.10 10.02
N VAL A 24 -0.91 9.91 10.07
CA VAL A 24 -0.02 10.63 11.01
C VAL A 24 -0.03 12.12 10.74
N VAL A 25 0.07 12.54 9.48
CA VAL A 25 0.03 13.96 9.09
C VAL A 25 -1.33 14.58 9.45
N PHE A 26 -2.42 13.86 9.20
CA PHE A 26 -3.75 14.30 9.60
C PHE A 26 -3.88 14.48 11.12
N LEU A 27 -3.40 13.51 11.91
CA LEU A 27 -3.51 13.57 13.37
C LEU A 27 -2.61 14.65 14.00
N LEU A 28 -1.38 14.80 13.52
CA LEU A 28 -0.39 15.73 14.10
C LEU A 28 -0.59 17.17 13.65
N PHE A 29 -0.91 17.38 12.37
CA PHE A 29 -0.96 18.72 11.77
C PHE A 29 -2.37 19.18 11.42
N ARG A 30 -3.40 18.34 11.65
CA ARG A 30 -4.81 18.60 11.27
C ARG A 30 -5.00 18.97 9.79
N LEU A 31 -4.04 18.61 8.96
CA LEU A 31 -4.08 18.80 7.51
C LEU A 31 -4.94 17.69 6.91
N LEU A 32 -6.13 18.06 6.45
CA LEU A 32 -7.00 17.17 5.69
C LEU A 32 -6.34 16.83 4.35
N PRO A 33 -6.14 15.54 4.03
CA PRO A 33 -5.70 15.17 2.71
C PRO A 33 -6.73 15.62 1.67
N GLY A 34 -6.24 16.25 0.61
CA GLY A 34 -7.10 16.66 -0.49
C GLY A 34 -7.75 15.44 -1.16
N THR A 35 -8.92 15.64 -1.76
CA THR A 35 -9.68 14.57 -2.45
C THR A 35 -8.82 13.83 -3.48
N LEU A 36 -7.98 14.55 -4.22
CA LEU A 36 -7.04 13.97 -5.19
C LEU A 36 -6.03 13.02 -4.54
N SER A 37 -5.48 13.40 -3.37
CA SER A 37 -4.53 12.59 -2.61
C SER A 37 -5.15 11.25 -2.18
N ILE A 38 -6.40 11.29 -1.72
CA ILE A 38 -7.16 10.10 -1.32
C ILE A 38 -7.42 9.20 -2.54
N MET A 39 -7.83 9.79 -3.67
CA MET A 39 -8.05 9.03 -4.92
C MET A 39 -6.77 8.34 -5.41
N ILE A 40 -5.63 9.03 -5.39
CA ILE A 40 -4.34 8.46 -5.78
C ILE A 40 -3.96 7.32 -4.84
N LEU A 41 -4.15 7.48 -3.53
CA LEU A 41 -3.86 6.42 -2.56
C LEU A 41 -4.74 5.19 -2.79
N ALA A 42 -6.03 5.38 -3.08
CA ALA A 42 -6.94 4.29 -3.43
C ALA A 42 -6.50 3.56 -4.71
N LEU A 43 -6.08 4.30 -5.74
CA LEU A 43 -5.53 3.71 -6.97
C LEU A 43 -4.24 2.93 -6.70
N CYS A 44 -3.33 3.44 -5.86
CA CYS A 44 -2.12 2.72 -5.46
C CYS A 44 -2.46 1.38 -4.78
N TRP A 45 -3.47 1.35 -3.92
CA TRP A 45 -3.96 0.12 -3.32
C TRP A 45 -4.55 -0.83 -4.35
N VAL A 46 -5.39 -0.36 -5.27
CA VAL A 46 -5.98 -1.22 -6.32
C VAL A 46 -4.89 -1.87 -7.17
N VAL A 47 -3.88 -1.09 -7.58
CA VAL A 47 -2.74 -1.59 -8.36
C VAL A 47 -1.93 -2.59 -7.54
N MET A 48 -1.64 -2.29 -6.27
CA MET A 48 -0.91 -3.20 -5.38
C MET A 48 -1.65 -4.53 -5.23
N LEU A 49 -2.96 -4.51 -4.94
CA LEU A 49 -3.77 -5.71 -4.74
C LEU A 49 -3.91 -6.56 -6.01
N LYS A 50 -4.03 -5.94 -7.19
CA LYS A 50 -4.25 -6.67 -8.46
C LYS A 50 -2.96 -7.11 -9.14
N MET A 51 -1.90 -6.32 -9.08
CA MET A 51 -0.69 -6.53 -9.89
C MET A 51 0.46 -7.14 -9.11
N ASN A 52 0.37 -7.21 -7.77
CA ASN A 52 1.44 -7.76 -6.95
C ASN A 52 1.17 -9.24 -6.59
N PRO A 53 1.87 -10.21 -7.21
CA PRO A 53 1.68 -11.62 -6.92
C PRO A 53 2.13 -11.99 -5.50
N VAL A 54 3.12 -11.28 -4.95
CA VAL A 54 3.62 -11.50 -3.58
C VAL A 54 2.57 -11.10 -2.54
N TRP A 55 1.80 -10.05 -2.81
CA TRP A 55 0.67 -9.69 -1.95
C TRP A 55 -0.36 -10.83 -1.88
N LYS A 56 -0.73 -11.40 -3.03
CA LYS A 56 -1.68 -12.51 -3.09
C LYS A 56 -1.18 -13.71 -2.29
N GLU A 57 0.08 -14.11 -2.48
CA GLU A 57 0.68 -15.21 -1.69
C GLU A 57 0.72 -14.91 -0.19
N LEU A 58 1.01 -13.67 0.22
CA LEU A 58 0.98 -13.26 1.62
C LEU A 58 -0.44 -13.33 2.19
N TRP A 59 -1.43 -12.87 1.43
CA TRP A 59 -2.82 -12.87 1.83
C TRP A 59 -3.39 -14.28 1.97
N ASP A 60 -3.10 -15.17 1.02
CA ASP A 60 -3.51 -16.57 1.04
C ASP A 60 -2.91 -17.27 2.28
N LYS A 61 -1.61 -17.09 2.53
CA LYS A 61 -0.93 -17.58 3.75
C LYS A 61 -1.54 -17.05 5.04
N TRP A 62 -1.88 -15.76 5.07
CA TRP A 62 -2.49 -15.12 6.25
C TRP A 62 -3.91 -15.65 6.51
N THR A 63 -4.70 -15.80 5.45
CA THR A 63 -6.10 -16.25 5.53
C THR A 63 -6.25 -17.76 5.56
N LYS A 64 -5.14 -18.52 5.48
CA LYS A 64 -5.10 -19.99 5.41
C LYS A 64 -5.97 -20.54 4.27
N LYS A 65 -6.08 -19.78 3.18
CA LYS A 65 -6.68 -20.20 1.91
C LYS A 65 -5.56 -20.59 0.95
#